data_AF-A0A9E2PW64-F1
#
_entry.id   AF-A0A9E2PW64-F1
#
_cell.length_a   1.000
_cell.length_b   1.000
_cell.length_c   1.000
_cell.angle_alpha   90.00
_cell.angle_beta   90.00
_cell.angle_gamma   90.00
#
_symmetry.space_group_name_H-M   'P 1'
#
loop_
_entity.id
_entity.type
_entity.pdbx_description
1 polymer ?
#
loop_
_entity_poly.entity_id
_entity_poly.type
_entity_poly.pdbx_seq_one_letter_code
_entity_poly.pdbx_strand_id
1 'polypeptide(L)' 'MLDKLAPQKVFEDLGEDAILLCWEPPGKFCHRRLVAKWLEECLGVTVPELEACERQKSLFG' A
#
# COMPACT_ATOMS: atom_id res chain seq x y z
N MET A 1 -2.66 0.62 15.73
CA MET A 1 -1.60 -0.32 16.12
C MET A 1 -1.91 -1.62 15.39
N LEU A 2 -0.96 -2.15 14.60
CA LEU A 2 -1.17 -3.32 13.71
C LEU A 2 -0.96 -4.66 14.42
N ASP A 3 -0.40 -4.63 15.62
CA ASP A 3 -0.12 -5.73 16.54
C ASP A 3 -1.35 -6.57 16.94
N LYS A 4 -2.56 -6.01 16.82
CA LYS A 4 -3.82 -6.68 17.13
C LYS A 4 -4.45 -7.41 15.94
N LEU A 5 -3.81 -7.37 14.78
CA LEU A 5 -4.33 -7.96 13.54
C LEU A 5 -3.50 -9.16 13.12
N ALA A 6 -4.15 -10.18 12.56
CA ALA A 6 -3.47 -11.29 11.91
C ALA A 6 -3.10 -10.88 10.47
N PRO A 7 -1.80 -10.83 10.10
CA PRO A 7 -1.38 -10.35 8.78
C PRO A 7 -2.01 -11.13 7.63
N GLN A 8 -2.07 -12.46 7.74
CA GLN A 8 -2.69 -13.34 6.73
C GLN A 8 -4.16 -12.99 6.52
N LYS A 9 -4.92 -12.78 7.60
CA LYS A 9 -6.34 -12.45 7.50
C LYS A 9 -6.56 -11.12 6.81
N VAL A 10 -5.75 -10.10 7.14
CA VAL A 10 -5.81 -8.79 6.48
C VAL A 10 -5.49 -8.93 4.99
N PHE A 11 -4.46 -9.71 4.64
CA PHE A 11 -4.08 -9.95 3.25
C PHE A 11 -5.20 -10.64 2.45
N GLU A 12 -5.84 -11.66 3.03
CA GLU A 12 -7.01 -12.32 2.44
C GLU A 12 -8.20 -11.38 2.30
N ASP A 13 -8.46 -10.53 3.29
CA ASP A 13 -9.57 -9.58 3.29
C ASP A 13 -9.38 -8.44 2.27
N LEU A 14 -8.13 -8.07 1.96
CA LEU A 14 -7.81 -7.11 0.89
C LEU A 14 -8.17 -7.67 -0.49
N GLY A 15 -7.95 -8.97 -0.69
CA GLY A 15 -8.19 -9.65 -1.96
C GLY A 15 -7.09 -9.45 -3.01
N GLU A 16 -7.28 -10.08 -4.16
CA GLU A 16 -6.38 -9.98 -5.30
C GLU A 16 -6.40 -8.58 -5.93
N ASP A 17 -5.25 -8.11 -6.42
CA ASP A 17 -5.07 -6.81 -7.08
C ASP A 17 -5.45 -5.56 -6.24
N ALA A 18 -5.49 -5.70 -4.92
CA ALA A 18 -5.77 -4.59 -4.02
C ALA A 18 -4.70 -3.47 -4.11
N ILE A 19 -5.16 -2.21 -4.18
CA ILE A 19 -4.30 -1.03 -4.18
C ILE A 19 -4.43 -0.27 -2.86
N LEU A 20 -3.30 -0.07 -2.17
CA LEU A 20 -3.26 0.72 -0.93
C LEU A 20 -3.24 2.22 -1.25
N LEU A 21 -4.30 2.93 -0.86
CA LEU A 21 -4.45 4.37 -1.06
C LEU A 21 -4.16 5.15 0.22
N CYS A 22 -3.76 6.41 0.05
CA CYS A 22 -3.53 7.35 1.14
C CYS A 22 -3.82 8.79 0.68
N TRP A 23 -4.18 9.66 1.63
CA TRP A 23 -4.55 11.06 1.38
C TRP A 23 -3.57 12.07 2.00
N GLU A 24 -2.44 11.59 2.50
CA GLU A 24 -1.43 12.41 3.14
C GLU A 24 -0.73 13.32 2.13
N PRO A 25 -0.32 14.53 2.56
CA PRO A 25 0.41 15.43 1.68
C PRO A 25 1.69 14.78 1.12
N PRO A 26 2.07 15.15 -0.12
CA PRO A 26 3.33 14.67 -0.71
C PRO A 26 4.53 15.05 0.17
N GLY A 27 5.52 14.15 0.24
CA GLY A 27 6.73 14.33 1.05
C GLY A 27 6.54 14.15 2.56
N LYS A 28 5.35 13.73 3.01
CA LYS A 28 5.10 13.35 4.41
C LYS A 28 5.10 11.83 4.56
N PHE A 29 5.36 11.40 5.80
CA PHE A 29 5.15 10.01 6.20
C PHE A 29 3.74 9.58 5.81
N CYS A 30 3.62 8.40 5.20
CA CYS A 30 2.39 7.92 4.61
C CYS A 30 2.02 6.54 5.19
N HIS A 31 0.80 6.39 5.68
CA HIS A 31 0.32 5.17 6.33
C HIS A 31 0.30 3.97 5.39
N ARG A 32 0.10 4.17 4.07
CA ARG A 32 0.15 3.08 3.10
C ARG A 32 1.49 2.34 3.13
N ARG A 33 2.59 3.07 3.38
CA ARG A 33 3.94 2.49 3.41
C ARG A 33 4.19 1.72 4.69
N LEU A 34 3.57 2.13 5.80
CA LEU A 34 3.60 1.37 7.06
C LEU A 34 2.89 0.02 6.89
N VAL A 35 1.70 0.02 6.28
CA VAL A 35 0.93 -1.19 6.04
C VAL A 35 1.65 -2.11 5.05
N ALA A 36 2.17 -1.56 3.95
CA ALA A 36 2.97 -2.32 2.97
C ALA A 36 4.15 -3.02 3.65
N LYS A 37 4.98 -2.26 4.37
CA LYS A 37 6.15 -2.81 5.07
C LYS A 37 5.76 -3.90 6.07
N TRP A 38 4.67 -3.71 6.82
CA TRP A 38 4.19 -4.69 7.78
C TRP A 38 3.78 -6.01 7.11
N LEU A 39 3.07 -5.95 5.97
CA LEU A 39 2.72 -7.15 5.21
C LEU A 39 3.96 -7.85 4.64
N GLU A 40 4.92 -7.09 4.11
CA GLU A 40 6.19 -7.62 3.58
C GLU A 40 6.99 -8.34 4.68
N GLU A 41 7.14 -7.73 5.86
CA GLU A 41 7.88 -8.30 6.99
C GLU A 41 7.20 -9.54 7.59
N CYS A 42 5.85 -9.54 7.68
CA CYS A 42 5.12 -10.65 8.29
C CYS A 42 4.87 -11.83 7.36
N LEU A 43 4.69 -11.59 6.06
CA LEU A 43 4.24 -12.61 5.10
C LEU A 43 5.29 -12.94 4.02
N GLY A 44 6.33 -12.12 3.86
CA GLY A 44 7.31 -12.28 2.79
C GLY A 44 6.75 -11.99 1.39
N VAL A 45 5.61 -11.31 1.30
CA VAL A 45 5.05 -10.82 0.03
C VAL A 45 5.78 -9.53 -0.41
N THR A 46 5.58 -9.10 -1.65
CA THR A 46 6.09 -7.81 -2.16
C THR A 46 4.91 -6.87 -2.39
N VAL A 47 4.98 -5.65 -1.87
CA VAL A 47 3.95 -4.61 -2.07
C VAL A 47 4.59 -3.38 -2.73
N PRO A 48 4.79 -3.40 -4.06
CA PRO A 48 5.51 -2.34 -4.75
C PRO A 48 4.67 -1.05 -4.85
N GLU A 49 5.33 0.11 -4.87
CA GLU A 49 4.66 1.34 -5.27
C GLU A 49 4.44 1.34 -6.79
N LEU A 50 3.25 1.73 -7.22
CA LEU A 50 2.97 1.91 -8.64
C LEU A 50 3.59 3.22 -9.13
N GLU A 51 4.48 3.12 -10.12
CA GLU A 51 4.93 4.31 -10.84
C GLU A 51 3.78 4.90 -11.65
N ALA A 52 3.69 6.24 -11.69
CA ALA A 52 2.71 6.91 -12.51
C ALA A 52 2.96 6.55 -13.99
N CYS A 53 2.11 5.71 -14.55
CA CYS A 53 2.08 5.46 -15.99
C CYS A 53 1.84 6.80 -16.72
N GLU A 54 2.47 7.01 -17.88
CA GLU A 54 2.35 8.21 -18.73
C GLU A 54 0.90 8.71 -18.89
N ARG A 55 -0.10 7.81 -18.84
CA ARG A 55 -1.54 8.15 -18.85
C ARG A 55 -1.98 9.10 -17.72
N GLN A 56 -1.39 9.04 -16.53
CA GLN A 56 -1.71 9.96 -15.44
C GLN A 56 -1.08 11.34 -15.60
N LYS A 57 -0.01 11.49 -16.40
CA LYS A 57 0.61 12.81 -16.66
C LYS A 57 -0.32 13.69 -17.51
N SER A 58 -1.08 13.09 -18.43
CA SER A 58 -2.04 13.78 -19.31
C SER A 58 -3.28 14.32 -18.59
N LEU A 59 -3.58 13.87 -17.35
CA LEU A 59 -4.74 14.35 -16.60
C LEU A 59 -4.42 15.58 -15.73
N PHE A 60 -3.13 15.86 -15.53
CA PHE A 60 -2.63 16.99 -14.75
C PHE A 60 -1.67 17.87 -15.56
N GLY A 61 -1.66 17.72 -16.89
CA GLY A 61 -0.92 18.54 -17.85
C GLY A 61 -1.78 19.61 -18.48
#